data_AF-A0A0J6GTB9-F1
#
_entry.id   AF-A0A0J6GTB9-F1
#
_cell.length_a   1.000
_cell.length_b   1.000
_cell.length_c   1.000
_cell.angle_alpha   90.00
_cell.angle_beta   90.00
_cell.angle_gamma   90.00
#
_symmetry.space_group_name_H-M   'P 1'
#
loop_
_entity.id
_entity.type
_entity.pdbx_description
1 polymer ?
#
loop_
_entity_poly.entity_id
_entity_poly.type
_entity_poly.pdbx_seq_one_letter_code
_entity_poly.pdbx_strand_id
1 'polypeptide(L)'
;MEVVLLAHITFNRIGSASGGGFQSQRQVKFSAELPDTDQSALRELVIEIAEANGEAAGALRELRYERSDGGELVLNIQGPSTSYGTTYAQCRIIHALKAKGQYFKLQAVEYRDVTPYVSSRWAK
;
A
#
# COMPACT_ATOMS: atom_id res chain seq x y z
N MET A 1 18.99 11.39 -2.44
CA MET A 1 17.77 11.41 -3.29
C MET A 1 17.74 10.08 -3.97
N GLU A 2 16.65 9.35 -3.82
CA GLU A 2 16.55 7.95 -4.26
C GLU A 2 15.16 7.67 -4.81
N VAL A 3 15.08 6.76 -5.80
CA VAL A 3 13.81 6.24 -6.29
C VAL A 3 13.43 5.05 -5.41
N VAL A 4 12.23 5.09 -4.84
CA VAL A 4 11.69 4.08 -3.94
C VAL A 4 10.33 3.60 -4.44
N LEU A 5 9.92 2.43 -3.98
CA LEU A 5 8.54 1.96 -4.10
C LEU A 5 7.79 2.36 -2.83
N LEU A 6 6.63 2.99 -3.00
CA LEU A 6 5.77 3.41 -1.90
C LEU A 6 4.44 2.67 -2.00
N ALA A 7 4.10 1.91 -0.97
CA ALA A 7 2.79 1.31 -0.80
C ALA A 7 1.86 2.31 -0.10
N HIS A 8 0.83 2.75 -0.80
CA HIS A 8 -0.32 3.42 -0.20
C HIS A 8 -1.35 2.37 0.20
N ILE A 9 -1.65 2.28 1.49
CA ILE A 9 -2.52 1.25 2.04
C ILE A 9 -3.72 1.96 2.68
N THR A 10 -4.92 1.60 2.23
CA THR A 10 -6.18 2.00 2.86
C THR A 10 -6.78 0.78 3.55
N PHE A 11 -6.77 0.77 4.87
CA PHE A 11 -7.50 -0.22 5.65
C PHE A 11 -8.92 0.26 5.84
N ASN A 12 -9.91 -0.55 5.48
CA ASN A 12 -11.31 -0.17 5.61
C ASN A 12 -11.90 -0.50 6.98
N ARG A 13 -11.29 -1.44 7.71
CA ARG A 13 -11.86 -1.99 8.95
C ARG A 13 -10.81 -2.60 9.88
N ILE A 14 -9.78 -1.83 10.27
CA ILE A 14 -8.89 -2.28 11.36
C ILE A 14 -9.72 -2.53 12.63
N GLY A 15 -9.42 -3.62 13.32
CA GLY A 15 -10.14 -4.13 14.50
C GLY A 15 -11.24 -5.13 14.17
N SER A 16 -11.32 -5.61 12.93
CA SER A 16 -12.38 -6.54 12.48
C SER A 16 -11.93 -8.00 12.40
N ALA A 17 -10.62 -8.26 12.33
CA ALA A 17 -10.10 -9.62 12.20
C ALA A 17 -9.98 -10.34 13.56
N SER A 18 -9.85 -9.60 14.66
CA SER A 18 -9.58 -10.11 16.01
C SER A 18 -10.73 -10.87 16.71
N GLY A 19 -11.90 -11.03 16.09
CA GLY A 19 -12.94 -12.01 16.51
C GLY A 19 -13.55 -11.85 17.91
N GLY A 20 -13.20 -10.81 18.66
CA GLY A 20 -13.60 -10.65 20.06
C GLY A 20 -14.17 -9.27 20.38
N GLY A 21 -15.50 -9.19 20.51
CA GLY A 21 -16.21 -8.02 21.04
C GLY A 21 -16.47 -6.88 20.04
N PHE A 22 -17.37 -5.97 20.41
CA PHE A 22 -17.73 -4.76 19.66
C PHE A 22 -16.57 -3.75 19.57
N GLN A 23 -15.45 -4.13 18.97
CA GLN A 23 -14.36 -3.20 18.69
C GLN A 23 -14.79 -2.25 17.56
N SER A 24 -14.51 -0.96 17.73
CA SER A 24 -14.84 0.03 16.71
C SER A 24 -13.95 -0.20 15.50
N GLN A 25 -14.59 -0.60 14.41
CA GLN A 25 -13.92 -0.69 13.12
C GLN A 25 -13.62 0.72 12.63
N ARG A 26 -12.40 0.94 12.14
CA ARG A 26 -11.99 2.24 11.61
C ARG A 26 -11.31 2.11 10.25
N GLN A 27 -11.58 3.10 9.40
CA GLN A 27 -10.83 3.31 8.19
C GLN A 27 -9.60 4.16 8.48
N VAL A 28 -8.43 3.69 8.08
CA VAL A 28 -7.15 4.41 8.24
C VAL A 28 -6.27 4.21 7.02
N LYS A 29 -5.41 5.18 6.75
CA LYS A 29 -4.53 5.18 5.58
C LYS A 29 -3.09 5.30 6.02
N PHE A 30 -2.22 4.48 5.44
CA PHE A 30 -0.80 4.47 5.68
C PHE A 30 -0.03 4.54 4.36
N SER A 31 1.20 5.00 4.45
CA SER A 31 2.17 4.95 3.34
C SER A 31 3.50 4.48 3.88
N ALA A 32 4.07 3.48 3.24
CA ALA A 32 5.32 2.86 3.67
C ALA A 32 6.16 2.45 2.46
N GLU A 33 7.48 2.48 2.63
CA GLU A 33 8.41 2.04 1.60
C GLU A 33 8.37 0.51 1.48
N LEU A 34 8.48 0.01 0.25
CA LEU A 34 8.63 -1.40 -0.06
C LEU A 34 10.02 -1.68 -0.65
N PRO A 35 10.64 -2.82 -0.32
CA PRO A 35 11.92 -3.21 -0.92
C PRO A 35 11.77 -3.54 -2.41
N ASP A 36 10.63 -4.10 -2.81
CA ASP A 36 10.34 -4.53 -4.17
C ASP A 36 8.81 -4.57 -4.41
N THR A 37 8.39 -5.18 -5.52
CA THR A 37 6.98 -5.36 -5.89
C THR A 37 6.42 -6.73 -5.48
N ASP A 38 7.11 -7.48 -4.63
CA ASP A 38 6.64 -8.77 -4.13
C ASP A 38 5.34 -8.58 -3.33
N GLN A 39 4.33 -9.34 -3.73
CA GLN A 39 3.06 -9.40 -3.05
C GLN A 39 3.23 -9.92 -1.62
N SER A 40 4.14 -10.87 -1.38
CA SER A 40 4.38 -11.39 -0.04
C SER A 40 4.86 -10.29 0.90
N ALA A 41 5.80 -9.44 0.46
CA ALA A 41 6.28 -8.31 1.24
C ALA A 41 5.18 -7.29 1.57
N LEU A 42 4.32 -6.96 0.59
CA LEU A 42 3.18 -6.07 0.83
C LEU A 42 2.18 -6.68 1.84
N ARG A 43 1.89 -7.98 1.73
CA ARG A 43 0.99 -8.66 2.66
C ARG A 43 1.52 -8.61 4.10
N GLU A 44 2.79 -8.94 4.30
CA GLU A 44 3.41 -8.90 5.63
C GLU A 44 3.40 -7.48 6.21
N LEU A 45 3.70 -6.46 5.39
CA LEU A 45 3.61 -5.05 5.78
C LEU A 45 2.18 -4.66 6.20
N VAL A 46 1.16 -5.14 5.50
CA VAL A 46 -0.26 -4.90 5.84
C VAL A 46 -0.60 -5.54 7.19
N ILE A 47 -0.12 -6.75 7.46
CA ILE A 47 -0.32 -7.44 8.74
C ILE A 47 0.38 -6.68 9.87
N GLU A 48 1.65 -6.32 9.69
CA GLU A 48 2.44 -5.56 10.66
C GLU A 48 1.75 -4.25 11.06
N ILE A 49 1.32 -3.46 10.08
CA ILE A 49 0.62 -2.20 10.33
C ILE A 49 -0.72 -2.46 11.03
N ALA A 50 -1.46 -3.49 10.63
CA ALA A 50 -2.76 -3.81 11.22
C ALA A 50 -2.64 -4.19 12.71
N GLU A 51 -1.69 -5.05 13.05
CA GLU A 51 -1.41 -5.48 14.42
C GLU A 51 -0.93 -4.32 15.30
N ALA A 52 -0.03 -3.47 14.77
CA ALA A 52 0.40 -2.25 15.46
C ALA A 52 -0.74 -1.24 15.71
N ASN A 53 -1.86 -1.37 14.99
CA ASN A 53 -2.98 -0.44 15.04
C ASN A 53 -4.28 -1.03 15.62
N GLY A 54 -4.21 -2.18 16.29
CA GLY A 54 -5.29 -2.71 17.12
C GLY A 54 -5.83 -4.08 16.72
N GLU A 55 -5.29 -4.71 15.67
CA GLU A 55 -5.57 -6.14 15.45
C GLU A 55 -4.77 -7.01 16.40
N ALA A 56 -5.33 -8.16 16.78
CA ALA A 56 -4.61 -9.12 17.60
C ALA A 56 -3.53 -9.83 16.76
N ALA A 57 -2.41 -10.15 17.40
CA ALA A 57 -1.33 -10.90 16.76
C ALA A 57 -1.86 -12.22 16.14
N GLY A 58 -1.61 -12.42 14.85
CA GLY A 58 -2.07 -13.59 14.11
C GLY A 58 -3.52 -13.56 13.65
N ALA A 59 -4.29 -12.50 13.96
CA ALA A 59 -5.69 -12.37 13.52
C ALA A 59 -5.84 -12.36 11.99
N LEU A 60 -4.80 -11.92 11.28
CA LEU A 60 -4.75 -11.83 9.82
C LEU A 60 -4.10 -13.04 9.14
N ARG A 61 -3.96 -14.18 9.82
CA ARG A 61 -3.29 -15.37 9.25
C ARG A 61 -3.88 -15.81 7.90
N GLU A 62 -5.19 -15.67 7.73
CA GLU A 62 -5.93 -16.03 6.52
C GLU A 62 -6.12 -14.85 5.54
N LEU A 63 -5.43 -13.72 5.76
CA LEU A 63 -5.46 -12.58 4.85
C LEU A 63 -4.92 -13.01 3.48
N ARG A 64 -5.71 -12.77 2.43
CA ARG A 64 -5.38 -13.23 1.07
C ARG A 64 -5.67 -12.17 0.03
N TYR A 65 -5.01 -12.30 -1.11
CA TYR A 65 -5.31 -11.47 -2.27
C TYR A 65 -6.67 -11.82 -2.87
N GLU A 66 -7.42 -10.79 -3.22
CA GLU A 66 -8.64 -10.92 -4.03
C GLU A 66 -8.46 -10.23 -5.38
N ARG A 67 -9.24 -10.68 -6.37
CA ARG A 67 -9.24 -10.05 -7.68
C ARG A 67 -9.70 -8.59 -7.56
N SER A 68 -9.02 -7.73 -8.29
CA SER A 68 -9.26 -6.30 -8.32
C SER A 68 -9.18 -5.82 -9.76
N ASP A 69 -10.18 -5.04 -10.16
CA ASP A 69 -10.23 -4.41 -11.47
C ASP A 69 -9.69 -2.99 -11.33
N GLY A 70 -8.49 -2.71 -11.85
CA GLY A 70 -7.93 -1.33 -11.84
C GLY A 70 -6.49 -1.17 -11.33
N GLY A 71 -5.74 -2.26 -11.15
CA GLY A 71 -4.32 -2.19 -10.76
C GLY A 71 -4.08 -1.89 -9.27
N GLU A 72 -5.13 -1.87 -8.46
CA GLU A 72 -5.04 -1.90 -7.00
C GLU A 72 -4.91 -3.34 -6.51
N LEU A 73 -4.05 -3.57 -5.53
CA LEU A 73 -3.90 -4.85 -4.86
C LEU A 73 -4.87 -4.90 -3.69
N VAL A 74 -5.80 -5.85 -3.72
CA VAL A 74 -6.82 -6.00 -2.67
C VAL A 74 -6.43 -7.16 -1.77
N LEU A 75 -6.36 -6.88 -0.47
CA LEU A 75 -6.17 -7.87 0.57
C LEU A 75 -7.45 -7.99 1.38
N ASN A 76 -7.96 -9.20 1.55
CA ASN A 76 -9.22 -9.43 2.22
C ASN A 76 -9.14 -10.61 3.19
N ILE A 77 -9.95 -10.52 4.23
CA ILE A 77 -10.20 -11.57 5.21
C ILE A 77 -11.65 -11.45 5.67
N GLN A 78 -12.33 -12.58 5.78
CA GLN A 78 -13.67 -12.66 6.33
C GLN A 78 -13.58 -13.19 7.76
N GLY A 79 -14.50 -12.76 8.61
CA GLY A 79 -14.61 -13.35 9.95
C GLY A 79 -15.12 -14.80 9.84
N PRO A 80 -14.86 -15.66 10.85
CA PRO A 80 -15.33 -17.05 10.84
C PRO A 80 -16.84 -17.21 10.60
N SER A 81 -17.63 -16.23 11.03
CA SER A 81 -19.09 -16.19 10.90
C SER A 81 -19.62 -14.81 10.46
N THR A 82 -18.74 -13.95 9.92
CA THR A 82 -19.10 -12.58 9.51
C THR A 82 -18.61 -12.32 8.10
N SER A 83 -19.54 -12.01 7.20
CA SER A 83 -19.24 -11.51 5.86
C SER A 83 -19.25 -9.99 5.86
N TYR A 84 -18.10 -9.38 5.56
CA TYR A 84 -17.98 -7.94 5.39
C TYR A 84 -18.28 -7.55 3.94
N GLY A 85 -19.08 -6.50 3.74
CA GLY A 85 -19.40 -5.95 2.42
C GLY A 85 -18.27 -5.12 1.78
N THR A 86 -17.21 -4.82 2.53
CA THR A 86 -16.01 -4.13 2.05
C THR A 86 -14.84 -5.10 1.99
N THR A 87 -13.74 -4.73 1.34
CA THR A 87 -12.46 -5.46 1.43
C THR A 87 -11.67 -4.99 2.63
N TYR A 88 -10.79 -5.84 3.18
CA TYR A 88 -10.05 -5.49 4.41
C TYR A 88 -9.09 -4.31 4.18
N ALA A 89 -8.25 -4.44 3.16
CA ALA A 89 -7.30 -3.41 2.74
C ALA A 89 -7.23 -3.28 1.21
N GLN A 90 -7.07 -2.04 0.74
CA GLN A 90 -6.78 -1.70 -0.65
C GLN A 90 -5.40 -1.08 -0.71
N CYS A 91 -4.54 -1.59 -1.59
CA CYS A 91 -3.15 -1.20 -1.67
C CYS A 91 -2.82 -0.71 -3.09
N ARG A 92 -2.02 0.34 -3.17
CA ARG A 92 -1.48 0.86 -4.43
C ARG A 92 0.01 1.07 -4.29
N ILE A 93 0.79 0.40 -5.13
CA ILE A 93 2.24 0.59 -5.20
C ILE A 93 2.51 1.67 -6.25
N ILE A 94 3.28 2.69 -5.85
CA ILE A 94 3.75 3.74 -6.76
C ILE A 94 5.27 3.85 -6.72
N HIS A 95 5.86 4.26 -7.83
CA HIS A 95 7.24 4.73 -7.83
C HIS A 95 7.26 6.17 -7.31
N ALA A 96 8.15 6.46 -6.37
CA ALA A 96 8.31 7.78 -5.79
C ALA A 96 9.79 8.17 -5.70
N LEU A 97 10.06 9.46 -5.75
CA LEU A 97 11.35 10.04 -5.43
C LEU A 97 11.34 10.46 -3.97
N LYS A 98 12.28 9.98 -3.17
CA LYS A 98 12.51 10.44 -1.81
C LYS A 98 13.62 11.50 -1.81
N ALA A 99 13.26 12.72 -1.44
CA ALA A 99 14.19 13.83 -1.35
C ALA A 99 13.80 14.75 -0.20
N LYS A 100 14.79 15.12 0.64
CA LYS A 100 14.62 16.08 1.74
C LYS A 100 13.44 15.73 2.68
N GLY A 101 13.24 14.44 2.97
CA GLY A 101 12.15 13.97 3.84
C GLY A 101 10.76 14.00 3.21
N GLN A 102 10.65 14.18 1.90
CA GLN A 102 9.40 14.21 1.16
C GLN A 102 9.38 13.14 0.06
N TYR A 103 8.18 12.66 -0.27
CA TYR A 103 7.94 11.74 -1.38
C TYR A 103 7.28 12.48 -2.54
N PHE A 104 7.83 12.31 -3.74
CA PHE A 104 7.27 12.84 -4.98
C PHE A 104 6.87 11.69 -5.88
N LYS A 105 5.59 11.59 -6.23
CA LYS A 105 5.11 10.57 -7.16
C LYS A 105 5.81 10.75 -8.51
N LEU A 106 6.39 9.66 -9.03
CA LEU A 106 6.99 9.65 -10.35
C LEU A 106 5.92 9.38 -11.41
N GLN A 107 6.02 10.12 -12.50
CA GLN A 107 5.24 9.89 -13.72
C GLN A 107 6.25 9.81 -14.87
N ALA A 108 6.16 8.74 -15.65
CA ALA A 108 6.95 8.62 -16.86
C ALA A 108 6.49 9.71 -17.85
N VAL A 109 7.46 10.43 -18.41
CA VAL A 109 7.21 11.36 -19.51
C VAL A 109 7.52 10.60 -20.79
N GLU A 110 6.56 10.53 -21.71
CA GLU A 110 6.80 9.93 -23.02
C GLU A 110 7.72 10.84 -23.83
N TYR A 111 8.88 10.31 -24.20
CA TYR A 111 9.88 11.03 -25.01
C TYR A 111 9.63 10.93 -26.51
N ARG A 112 8.57 10.23 -26.95
CA ARG A 112 8.35 9.94 -28.37
C ARG A 112 8.23 11.20 -29.23
N ASP A 113 7.76 12.31 -28.65
CA ASP A 113 7.59 13.59 -29.35
C ASP A 113 8.45 14.73 -28.77
N VAL A 114 9.44 14.42 -27.92
CA VAL A 114 10.28 15.43 -27.24
C VAL A 114 11.75 15.16 -27.54
N THR A 115 12.39 16.12 -28.22
CA THR A 115 13.86 16.09 -28.41
C THR A 115 14.55 16.66 -27.17
N PRO A 116 15.37 15.89 -26.44
CA PRO A 116 16.11 16.41 -25.30
C PRO A 116 17.08 17.52 -25.73
N TYR A 117 17.03 18.66 -25.05
CA TYR A 117 17.99 19.75 -25.26
C TYR A 117 18.93 19.86 -24.06
N VAL A 118 20.23 19.81 -24.32
CA VAL A 118 21.27 20.06 -23.31
C VAL A 118 21.86 21.43 -23.57
N SER A 119 21.67 22.35 -22.63
CA SER A 119 22.21 23.71 -22.73
C SER A 119 23.74 23.70 -22.60
N SER A 120 24.43 24.31 -23.56
CA SER A 120 25.88 24.53 -23.50
C SER A 120 26.33 25.41 -22.33
N ARG A 121 25.39 26.10 -21.66
CA ARG A 121 25.67 26.89 -20.44
C ARG A 121 25.91 26.03 -19.20
N TRP A 122 25.49 24.77 -19.21
CA TRP A 122 25.57 23.85 -18.07
C TRP A 122 26.47 22.64 -18.33
N ALA A 123 27.07 22.55 -19.52
CA ALA A 123 28.13 21.60 -19.82
C ALA A 123 29.46 22.12 -19.21
N LYS A 124 29.66 21.88 -17.92
CA LYS A 124 30.96 22.02 -17.23
C LYS A 124 31.18 20.82 -16.34
#